data_AF-A0A955T8G4-F1
#
_entry.id   AF-A0A955T8G4-F1
#
_cell.length_a   1.000
_cell.length_b   1.000
_cell.length_c   1.000
_cell.angle_alpha   90.00
_cell.angle_beta   90.00
_cell.angle_gamma   90.00
#
_symmetry.space_group_name_H-M   'P 1'
#
loop_
_entity.id
_entity.type
_entity.pdbx_description
1 polymer ?
#
loop_
_entity_poly.entity_id
_entity_poly.type
_entity_poly.pdbx_seq_one_letter_code
_entity_poly.pdbx_strand_id
1 'polypeptide(L)'
;MADQQQSPRDEKKNRPVEPDHPMSLEGGVVDGDLRLMIRCQLEDMLMFGTPPEELQAMADNPNFQGLYAAKQTLGQEAFETIFEETLSRIGIHRVSSEERSVEQYSETFIPLETINSTPAKEQDNA
;
A
#
# COMPACT_ATOMS: atom_id res chain seq x y z
N MET A 1 67.43 -6.21 -25.00
CA MET A 1 66.20 -6.52 -25.76
C MET A 1 65.33 -7.30 -24.80
N ALA A 2 64.32 -6.65 -24.20
CA ALA A 2 63.47 -7.27 -23.20
C ALA A 2 62.16 -7.68 -23.85
N ASP A 3 61.92 -8.99 -23.88
CA ASP A 3 60.62 -9.58 -24.22
C ASP A 3 59.56 -9.04 -23.26
N GLN A 4 58.64 -8.23 -23.78
CA GLN A 4 57.42 -7.87 -23.06
C GLN A 4 56.45 -9.04 -23.18
N GLN A 5 56.41 -9.88 -22.16
CA GLN A 5 55.33 -10.84 -21.96
C GLN A 5 54.02 -10.07 -21.75
N GLN A 6 53.20 -9.99 -22.81
CA GLN A 6 51.80 -9.58 -22.70
C GLN A 6 51.07 -10.55 -21.78
N SER A 7 50.57 -10.02 -20.67
CA SER A 7 49.77 -10.75 -19.70
C SER A 7 48.39 -11.10 -20.26
N PRO A 8 47.87 -12.33 -20.08
CA PRO A 8 46.62 -12.82 -20.70
C PRO A 8 45.33 -12.18 -20.15
N ARG A 9 45.43 -11.08 -19.39
CA ARG A 9 44.28 -10.39 -18.77
C ARG A 9 43.70 -9.27 -19.63
N ASP A 10 44.45 -8.74 -20.60
CA ASP A 10 43.99 -7.63 -21.44
C ASP A 10 43.05 -8.06 -22.57
N GLU A 11 43.05 -9.34 -22.97
CA GLU A 11 42.20 -9.85 -24.05
C GLU A 11 40.69 -9.83 -23.72
N LYS A 12 40.29 -9.75 -22.44
CA LYS A 12 38.88 -9.75 -22.05
C LYS A 12 38.22 -8.37 -22.08
N LYS A 13 39.00 -7.29 -22.01
CA LYS A 13 38.46 -5.93 -21.90
C LYS A 13 38.19 -5.28 -23.26
N ASN A 14 38.86 -5.77 -24.31
CA ASN A 14 38.74 -5.28 -25.68
C ASN A 14 38.13 -6.33 -26.64
N ARG A 15 37.44 -7.35 -26.12
CA ARG A 15 36.70 -8.27 -27.00
C ARG A 15 35.56 -7.47 -27.65
N PRO A 16 35.50 -7.38 -29.00
CA PRO A 16 34.36 -6.77 -29.68
C PRO A 16 33.08 -7.49 -29.24
N VAL A 17 32.09 -6.72 -28.80
CA VAL A 17 30.78 -7.25 -28.40
C VAL A 17 30.18 -7.91 -29.64
N GLU A 18 30.01 -9.23 -29.61
CA GLU A 18 29.31 -9.93 -30.68
C GLU A 18 27.85 -9.44 -30.73
N PRO A 19 27.25 -9.26 -31.93
CA PRO A 19 25.91 -8.67 -32.09
C PRO A 19 24.81 -9.33 -31.26
N ASP A 20 24.96 -10.63 -30.97
CA ASP A 20 23.99 -11.45 -30.23
C ASP A 20 24.42 -11.72 -28.77
N HIS A 21 25.21 -10.83 -28.16
CA HIS A 21 25.63 -11.04 -26.78
C HIS A 21 24.38 -11.02 -25.87
N PRO A 22 24.08 -12.09 -25.10
CA PRO A 22 22.85 -12.20 -24.29
C PRO A 22 22.79 -11.22 -23.08
N MET A 23 23.72 -10.27 -23.03
CA MET A 23 23.79 -9.17 -22.07
C MET A 23 23.54 -7.82 -22.75
N SER A 24 23.12 -7.81 -24.03
CA SER A 24 22.70 -6.60 -24.73
C SER A 24 21.42 -6.09 -24.08
N LEU A 25 21.52 -4.93 -23.43
CA LEU A 25 20.38 -4.24 -22.84
C LEU A 25 19.85 -3.24 -23.87
N GLU A 26 18.85 -3.65 -24.63
CA GLU A 26 18.14 -2.76 -25.55
C GLU A 26 17.07 -1.99 -24.75
N GLY A 27 17.33 -0.71 -24.51
CA GLY A 27 16.34 0.19 -23.92
C GLY A 27 15.43 0.77 -25.00
N GLY A 28 14.12 0.57 -24.86
CA GLY A 28 13.10 1.26 -25.65
C GLY A 28 12.50 2.42 -24.87
N VAL A 29 12.15 3.51 -25.56
CA VAL A 29 11.28 4.55 -25.01
C VAL A 29 9.86 4.21 -25.44
N VAL A 30 8.98 4.06 -24.46
CA VAL A 30 7.54 3.85 -24.70
C VAL A 30 6.83 5.11 -24.24
N ASP A 31 5.83 5.55 -25.00
CA ASP A 31 4.98 6.66 -24.57
C ASP A 31 4.30 6.30 -23.25
N GLY A 32 4.54 7.12 -22.23
CA GLY A 32 3.96 6.92 -20.91
C GLY A 32 2.48 7.27 -20.90
N ASP A 33 1.65 6.39 -20.35
CA ASP A 33 0.27 6.75 -20.00
C ASP A 33 0.25 7.47 -18.66
N LEU A 34 0.13 8.79 -18.71
CA LEU A 34 0.11 9.65 -17.52
C LEU A 34 -1.04 9.28 -16.56
N ARG A 35 -2.20 8.85 -17.07
CA ARG A 35 -3.35 8.48 -16.21
C ARG A 35 -3.03 7.22 -15.43
N LEU A 36 -2.44 6.24 -16.11
CA LEU A 36 -1.99 5.00 -15.47
C LEU A 36 -0.90 5.28 -14.42
N MET A 37 0.08 6.13 -14.74
CA MET A 37 1.14 6.49 -13.80
C MET A 37 0.60 7.16 -12.53
N ILE A 38 -0.30 8.12 -12.66
CA ILE A 38 -0.93 8.78 -11.50
C ILE A 38 -1.72 7.77 -10.69
N ARG A 39 -2.52 6.93 -11.35
CA ARG A 39 -3.29 5.90 -10.67
C ARG A 39 -2.37 5.00 -9.84
N CYS A 40 -1.28 4.46 -10.42
CA CYS A 40 -0.32 3.64 -9.67
C CYS A 40 0.29 4.40 -8.49
N GLN A 41 0.69 5.67 -8.70
CA GLN A 41 1.27 6.50 -7.64
C GLN A 41 0.29 6.73 -6.48
N LEU A 42 -0.98 7.00 -6.79
CA LEU A 42 -2.04 7.16 -5.79
C LEU A 42 -2.31 5.84 -5.07
N GLU A 43 -2.39 4.73 -5.81
CA GLU A 43 -2.59 3.39 -5.24
C GLU A 43 -1.50 3.05 -4.22
N ASP A 44 -0.23 3.26 -4.60
CA ASP A 44 0.91 3.00 -3.73
C ASP A 44 0.84 3.84 -2.44
N MET A 45 0.59 5.14 -2.55
CA MET A 45 0.54 6.01 -1.36
C MET A 45 -0.62 5.69 -0.43
N LEU A 46 -1.79 5.36 -0.98
CA LEU A 46 -2.94 4.91 -0.19
C LEU A 46 -2.64 3.58 0.51
N MET A 47 -1.94 2.65 -0.15
CA MET A 47 -1.50 1.38 0.45
C MET A 47 -0.46 1.57 1.56
N PHE A 48 0.37 2.63 1.49
CA PHE A 48 1.27 3.02 2.57
C PHE A 48 0.57 3.80 3.71
N GLY A 49 -0.74 4.02 3.62
CA GLY A 49 -1.53 4.65 4.65
C GLY A 49 -1.56 6.19 4.58
N THR A 50 -1.11 6.80 3.48
CA THR A 50 -1.31 8.23 3.28
C THR A 50 -2.81 8.51 3.10
N PRO A 51 -3.40 9.42 3.90
CA PRO A 51 -4.83 9.68 3.82
C PRO A 51 -5.19 10.48 2.56
N PRO A 52 -6.42 10.33 2.03
CA PRO A 52 -6.83 10.99 0.79
C PRO A 52 -6.70 12.52 0.82
N GLU A 53 -7.05 13.14 1.95
CA GLU A 53 -6.93 14.59 2.15
C GLU A 53 -5.47 15.10 2.02
N GLU A 54 -4.50 14.30 2.47
CA GLU A 54 -3.08 14.64 2.33
C GLU A 54 -2.63 14.51 0.89
N LEU A 55 -3.09 13.48 0.17
CA LEU A 55 -2.78 13.31 -1.26
C LEU A 55 -3.33 14.44 -2.13
N GLN A 56 -4.53 14.93 -1.83
CA GLN A 56 -5.08 16.12 -2.49
C GLN A 56 -4.20 17.34 -2.20
N ALA A 57 -3.82 17.56 -0.94
CA ALA A 57 -2.93 18.67 -0.57
C ALA A 57 -1.55 18.58 -1.24
N MET A 58 -1.01 17.36 -1.41
CA MET A 58 0.23 17.13 -2.15
C MET A 58 0.08 17.47 -3.63
N ALA A 59 -1.04 17.09 -4.25
CA ALA A 59 -1.31 17.41 -5.65
C ALA A 59 -1.48 18.92 -5.91
N ASP A 60 -1.81 19.71 -4.89
CA ASP A 60 -1.88 21.17 -4.97
C ASP A 60 -0.57 21.89 -4.60
N ASN A 61 0.45 21.16 -4.15
CA ASN A 61 1.67 21.74 -3.64
C ASN A 61 2.86 21.53 -4.60
N PRO A 62 3.48 22.61 -5.11
CA PRO A 62 4.62 22.51 -6.04
C PRO A 62 5.84 21.76 -5.50
N ASN A 63 5.97 21.57 -4.18
CA ASN A 63 7.06 20.77 -3.61
C ASN A 63 6.91 19.27 -3.94
N PHE A 64 5.70 18.81 -4.28
CA PHE A 64 5.42 17.43 -4.69
C PHE A 64 5.23 17.34 -6.20
N GLN A 65 6.34 17.55 -6.92
CA GLN A 65 6.37 17.72 -8.37
C GLN A 65 5.65 16.61 -9.15
N GLY A 66 5.71 15.35 -8.70
CA GLY A 66 5.05 14.23 -9.38
C GLY A 66 3.54 14.43 -9.48
N LEU A 67 2.85 14.59 -8.34
CA LEU A 67 1.40 14.79 -8.31
C LEU A 67 1.01 16.16 -8.83
N TYR A 68 1.76 17.21 -8.47
CA TYR A 68 1.49 18.58 -8.90
C TYR A 68 1.55 18.72 -10.43
N ALA A 69 2.65 18.32 -11.06
CA ALA A 69 2.80 18.43 -12.51
C ALA A 69 1.77 17.58 -13.25
N ALA A 70 1.45 16.39 -12.72
CA ALA A 70 0.47 15.52 -13.32
C ALA A 70 -0.95 16.10 -13.28
N LYS A 71 -1.33 16.72 -12.15
CA LYS A 71 -2.59 17.47 -12.00
C LYS A 71 -2.67 18.68 -12.94
N GLN A 72 -1.58 19.45 -13.05
CA GLN A 72 -1.51 20.58 -14.00
C GLN A 72 -1.60 20.12 -15.46
N THR A 73 -1.04 18.95 -15.79
CA THR A 73 -1.02 18.42 -17.16
C THR A 73 -2.37 17.82 -17.56
N LEU A 74 -3.02 17.06 -16.67
CA LEU A 74 -4.33 16.45 -16.95
C LEU A 74 -5.51 17.43 -16.79
N GLY A 75 -5.33 18.44 -15.95
CA GLY A 75 -6.41 19.29 -15.48
C GLY A 75 -7.13 18.70 -14.25
N GLN A 76 -7.79 19.60 -13.50
CA GLN A 76 -8.46 19.29 -12.24
C GLN A 76 -9.47 18.14 -12.37
N GLU A 77 -10.42 18.25 -13.30
CA GLU A 77 -11.54 17.31 -13.43
C GLU A 77 -11.07 15.88 -13.75
N ALA A 78 -10.10 15.75 -14.66
CA ALA A 78 -9.54 14.46 -15.02
C ALA A 78 -8.75 13.84 -13.86
N PHE A 79 -8.01 14.66 -13.10
CA PHE A 79 -7.30 14.21 -11.91
C PHE A 79 -8.27 13.74 -10.82
N GLU A 80 -9.31 14.52 -10.51
CA GLU A 80 -10.34 14.17 -9.53
C GLU A 80 -11.04 12.86 -9.89
N THR A 81 -11.37 12.67 -11.17
CA THR A 81 -11.97 11.41 -11.65
C THR A 81 -11.05 10.22 -11.36
N ILE A 82 -9.75 10.31 -11.68
CA ILE A 82 -8.78 9.24 -11.40
C ILE A 82 -8.65 9.01 -9.90
N PHE A 83 -8.65 10.08 -9.11
CA PHE A 83 -8.53 10.02 -7.66
C PHE A 83 -9.71 9.26 -7.03
N GLU A 84 -10.94 9.63 -7.35
CA GLU A 84 -12.16 8.97 -6.85
C GLU A 84 -12.25 7.51 -7.31
N GLU A 85 -11.93 7.23 -8.58
CA GLU A 85 -11.85 5.86 -9.08
C GLU A 85 -10.84 5.02 -8.29
N THR A 86 -9.69 5.60 -7.95
CA THR A 86 -8.64 4.91 -7.18
C THR A 86 -9.09 4.62 -5.75
N LEU A 87 -9.70 5.61 -5.08
CA LEU A 87 -10.26 5.42 -3.73
C LEU A 87 -11.32 4.31 -3.70
N SER A 88 -12.18 4.28 -4.70
CA SER A 88 -13.24 3.27 -4.80
C SER A 88 -12.69 1.84 -4.94
N ARG A 89 -11.52 1.68 -5.58
CA ARG A 89 -10.88 0.38 -5.80
C ARG A 89 -10.16 -0.16 -4.58
N ILE A 90 -9.43 0.70 -3.86
CA ILE A 90 -8.63 0.26 -2.70
C ILE A 90 -9.53 -0.10 -1.52
N GLY A 91 -10.78 0.39 -1.49
CA GLY A 91 -11.73 0.00 -0.44
C GLY A 91 -11.18 0.36 0.94
N ILE A 92 -10.74 1.61 1.11
CA ILE A 92 -10.20 2.11 2.37
C ILE A 92 -11.30 2.03 3.44
N HIS A 93 -11.34 0.91 4.15
CA HIS A 93 -12.14 0.74 5.34
C HIS A 93 -11.48 1.59 6.44
N ARG A 94 -12.09 2.74 6.75
CA ARG A 94 -11.69 3.53 7.91
C ARG A 94 -12.01 2.72 9.18
N VAL A 95 -10.99 2.16 9.80
CA VAL A 95 -11.09 1.51 11.11
C VAL A 95 -10.57 2.48 12.16
N SER A 96 -11.43 2.96 13.06
CA SER A 96 -10.99 3.64 14.28
C SER A 96 -10.97 2.63 15.43
N SER A 97 -9.84 2.51 16.11
CA SER A 97 -9.74 1.75 17.35
C SER A 97 -9.88 2.70 18.53
N GLU A 98 -10.92 2.51 19.34
CA GLU A 98 -11.02 3.15 20.66
C GLU A 98 -10.59 2.13 21.71
N GLU A 99 -9.52 2.44 22.44
CA GLU A 99 -9.14 1.67 23.62
C GLU A 99 -9.98 2.16 24.82
N ARG A 100 -10.95 1.36 25.25
CA ARG A 100 -11.69 1.63 26.49
C ARG A 100 -11.02 0.90 27.63
N SER A 101 -10.57 1.64 28.65
CA SER A 101 -10.11 1.07 29.91
C SER A 101 -11.25 0.26 30.55
N VAL A 102 -10.93 -0.95 31.00
CA VAL A 102 -11.85 -1.83 31.73
C VAL A 102 -11.93 -1.35 33.19
N GLU A 103 -12.45 -0.15 33.41
CA GLU A 103 -12.79 0.34 34.75
C GLU A 103 -14.31 0.51 34.83
N GLN A 104 -15.05 -0.61 34.77
CA GLN A 104 -16.43 -0.75 35.31
C GLN A 104 -17.04 -2.10 34.88
N TYR A 105 -16.45 -3.20 35.35
CA TYR A 105 -17.28 -4.34 35.72
C TYR A 105 -17.38 -4.30 37.24
N SER A 106 -18.32 -3.53 37.76
CA SER A 106 -18.79 -3.76 39.12
C SER A 106 -19.41 -5.15 39.13
N GLU A 107 -18.73 -6.07 39.79
CA GLU A 107 -19.14 -7.44 40.03
C GLU A 107 -20.61 -7.49 40.47
N THR A 108 -21.51 -7.88 39.57
CA THR A 108 -22.67 -8.66 40.03
C THR A 108 -22.23 -10.10 39.94
N PHE A 109 -21.42 -10.51 40.91
CA PHE A 109 -21.14 -11.92 41.15
C PHE A 109 -22.47 -12.57 41.51
N ILE A 110 -23.09 -13.27 40.56
CA ILE A 110 -24.23 -14.14 40.83
C ILE A 110 -23.62 -15.49 41.23
N PRO A 111 -23.61 -15.85 42.53
CA PRO A 111 -23.12 -17.16 42.94
C PRO A 111 -23.92 -18.26 42.23
N LEU A 112 -23.21 -19.21 41.60
CA LEU A 112 -23.79 -20.34 40.86
C LEU A 112 -24.69 -21.25 41.72
N GLU A 113 -24.67 -21.09 43.05
CA GLU A 113 -25.52 -21.84 43.98
C GLU A 113 -27.00 -21.48 43.91
N THR A 114 -27.38 -20.34 43.30
CA THR A 114 -28.80 -19.94 43.21
C THR A 114 -29.55 -20.63 42.07
N ILE A 115 -28.88 -21.31 41.13
CA ILE A 115 -29.51 -21.86 39.92
C ILE A 115 -30.19 -23.22 40.16
N ASN A 116 -29.84 -23.95 41.23
CA ASN A 116 -30.32 -25.31 41.46
C ASN A 116 -31.31 -25.51 42.62
N SER A 117 -31.76 -24.44 43.30
CA SER A 117 -32.83 -24.54 44.29
C SER A 117 -34.20 -24.55 43.60
N THR A 118 -34.51 -25.67 42.95
CA THR A 118 -35.89 -26.02 42.59
C THR A 118 -36.63 -26.32 43.89
N PRO A 119 -37.69 -25.58 44.28
CA PRO A 119 -38.51 -26.02 45.39
C PRO A 119 -39.21 -27.33 44.98
N ALA A 120 -38.89 -28.40 45.71
CA ALA A 120 -39.63 -29.65 45.66
C ALA A 120 -41.11 -29.34 45.92
N LYS A 121 -41.96 -29.48 44.90
CA LYS A 121 -43.40 -29.61 45.10
C LYS A 121 -43.68 -31.05 45.48
N GLU A 122 -43.61 -31.26 46.78
CA GLU A 122 -44.36 -32.27 47.52
C GLU A 122 -45.86 -31.92 47.45
N GLN A 123 -46.69 -32.95 47.20
CA GLN A 123 -48.16 -33.08 47.35
C GLN A 123 -48.64 -33.98 46.20
N ASP A 124 -48.69 -35.31 46.34
CA ASP A 124 -49.40 -36.13 47.35
C ASP A 124 -50.94 -36.02 47.21
N ASN A 125 -51.50 -37.09 46.64
CA ASN A 125 -52.82 -37.70 46.80
C ASN A 125 -54.12 -36.85 46.71
N ALA A 126 -54.91 -37.13 45.67
CA ALA A 126 -56.29 -37.66 45.79
C ALA A 126 -56.80 -38.16 44.42
#